data_AF-A0A2E8T1I1-F1
#
_entry.id   AF-A0A2E8T1I1-F1
#
_cell.length_a   1.000
_cell.length_b   1.000
_cell.length_c   1.000
_cell.angle_alpha   90.00
_cell.angle_beta   90.00
_cell.angle_gamma   90.00
#
_symmetry.space_group_name_H-M   'P 1'
#
loop_
_entity.id
_entity.type
_entity.pdbx_description
1 polymer ?
#
loop_
_entity_poly.entity_id
_entity_poly.type
_entity_poly.pdbx_seq_one_letter_code
_entity_poly.pdbx_strand_id
1 'polypeptide(L)' 'MGDIAVSFFSEPHAGSRTRRVSFPRAARQDLHRAICRAMQGPEFFACYLSPDGDVVALDRQGITIRV' A
#
# COMPACT_ATOMS: atom_id res chain seq x y z
N MET A 1 8.67 15.78 8.39
CA MET A 1 8.90 14.46 7.77
C MET A 1 7.58 14.03 7.16
N GLY A 2 7.51 13.74 5.86
CA GLY A 2 6.24 13.51 5.17
C GLY A 2 5.81 12.04 5.23
N ASP A 3 4.60 11.77 5.70
CA ASP A 3 4.02 10.43 5.70
C ASP A 3 3.57 10.00 4.30
N ILE A 4 3.56 8.69 4.05
CA ILE A 4 3.04 8.08 2.83
C ILE A 4 1.64 7.55 3.14
N ALA A 5 0.64 8.06 2.43
CA ALA A 5 -0.72 7.59 2.57
C ALA A 5 -0.96 6.34 1.72
N VAL A 6 -1.32 5.24 2.39
CA VAL A 6 -1.55 3.93 1.77
C VAL A 6 -3.03 3.59 1.85
N SER A 7 -3.65 3.25 0.72
CA SER A 7 -5.04 2.80 0.65
C SER A 7 -5.08 1.28 0.53
N PHE A 8 -5.97 0.62 1.26
CA PHE A 8 -6.17 -0.83 1.23
C PHE A 8 -7.48 -1.18 0.53
N PHE A 9 -7.52 -2.34 -0.13
CA PHE A 9 -8.61 -2.75 -1.01
C PHE A 9 -8.95 -4.23 -0.80
N SER A 10 -10.25 -4.57 -0.80
CA SER A 10 -10.71 -5.95 -0.68
C SER A 10 -10.77 -6.70 -2.02
N GLU A 11 -10.90 -5.95 -3.12
CA GLU A 11 -11.05 -6.49 -4.49
C GLU A 11 -10.26 -5.63 -5.48
N PRO A 12 -9.82 -6.15 -6.64
CA PRO A 12 -9.05 -5.41 -7.66
C PRO A 12 -9.89 -4.36 -8.42
N HIS A 13 -10.51 -3.46 -7.67
CA HIS A 13 -11.44 -2.45 -8.13
C HIS A 13 -11.29 -1.19 -7.27
N ALA A 14 -11.21 -0.01 -7.87
CA ALA A 14 -10.96 1.24 -7.14
C ALA A 14 -12.03 1.56 -6.07
N GLY A 15 -13.27 1.09 -6.28
CA GLY A 15 -14.38 1.23 -5.34
C GLY A 15 -14.33 0.32 -4.11
N SER A 16 -13.45 -0.69 -4.06
CA SER A 16 -13.35 -1.66 -2.96
C SER A 16 -12.47 -1.16 -1.80
N ARG A 17 -12.12 0.13 -1.79
CA ARG A 17 -11.22 0.71 -0.79
C ARG A 17 -11.82 0.55 0.61
N THR A 18 -11.14 -0.19 1.46
CA THR A 18 -11.56 -0.46 2.84
C THR A 18 -11.17 0.69 3.77
N ARG A 19 -9.90 1.12 3.68
CA ARG A 19 -9.35 2.16 4.55
C ARG A 19 -8.12 2.83 3.94
N ARG A 20 -7.70 3.92 4.56
CA ARG A 20 -6.47 4.65 4.24
C ARG A 20 -5.68 4.88 5.52
N VAL A 21 -4.40 4.54 5.50
CA VAL A 21 -3.49 4.64 6.67
C VAL A 21 -2.21 5.33 6.26
N SER A 22 -1.72 6.20 7.13
CA SER A 22 -0.43 6.87 6.97
C SER A 22 0.69 5.99 7.50
N PHE A 23 1.74 5.84 6.70
CA PHE A 23 2.97 5.17 7.10
C PHE A 23 4.12 6.19 7.12
N PRO A 24 5.04 6.09 8.08
CA PRO A 24 6.23 6.92 8.05
C PRO A 24 7.04 6.63 6.79
N ARG A 25 7.63 7.66 6.21
CA ARG A 25 8.55 7.49 5.08
C ARG A 25 9.79 6.74 5.56
N ALA A 26 9.89 5.47 5.18
CA ALA A 26 10.99 4.56 5.48
C ALA A 26 11.67 4.09 4.19
N ALA A 27 12.74 3.30 4.32
CA ALA A 27 13.29 2.57 3.17
C ALA A 27 12.21 1.68 2.54
N ARG A 28 12.26 1.52 1.21
CA ARG A 28 11.20 0.84 0.43
C ARG A 28 10.84 -0.55 0.97
N GLN A 29 11.85 -1.36 1.33
CA GLN A 29 11.65 -2.71 1.87
C GLN A 29 10.93 -2.69 3.23
N ASP A 30 11.29 -1.76 4.11
CA ASP A 30 10.66 -1.62 5.43
C ASP A 30 9.22 -1.13 5.30
N LEU A 31 8.96 -0.20 4.38
CA LEU A 31 7.61 0.27 4.06
C LEU A 31 6.73 -0.86 3.53
N HIS A 32 7.22 -1.65 2.57
CA HIS A 32 6.45 -2.78 2.01
C HIS A 32 6.11 -3.81 3.07
N ARG A 33 7.10 -4.20 3.89
CA ARG A 33 6.86 -5.12 5.01
C ARG A 33 5.85 -4.56 6.01
N ALA A 34 5.91 -3.27 6.32
CA ALA A 34 4.95 -2.63 7.21
C ALA A 34 3.52 -2.65 6.62
N ILE A 35 3.37 -2.34 5.33
CA ILE A 35 2.07 -2.37 4.64
C ILE A 35 1.52 -3.80 4.59
N CYS A 36 2.32 -4.80 4.21
CA CYS A 36 1.87 -6.20 4.18
C CYS A 36 1.43 -6.69 5.56
N ARG A 37 2.17 -6.34 6.62
CA ARG A 37 1.79 -6.67 8.02
C ARG A 37 0.52 -5.94 8.47
N ALA A 38 0.27 -4.77 7.93
CA ALA A 38 -0.92 -4.00 8.25
C ALA A 38 -2.18 -4.51 7.54
N MET A 39 -2.06 -5.30 6.45
CA MET A 39 -3.22 -5.82 5.73
C MET A 39 -4.11 -6.69 6.63
N GLN A 40 -5.41 -6.41 6.60
CA GLN A 40 -6.42 -7.14 7.37
C GLN A 40 -7.03 -8.28 6.53
N GLY A 41 -7.68 -9.23 7.19
CA GLY A 41 -8.27 -10.45 6.60
C GLY A 41 -8.99 -10.30 5.26
N PRO A 42 -9.84 -9.29 5.02
CA PRO A 42 -10.51 -9.10 3.73
C PRO A 42 -9.69 -8.33 2.68
N GLU A 43 -8.54 -7.76 3.03
CA GLU A 43 -7.77 -6.87 2.15
C GLU A 43 -6.76 -7.64 1.29
N PHE A 44 -6.89 -7.54 -0.04
CA PHE A 44 -6.06 -8.27 -0.99
C PHE A 44 -4.78 -7.52 -1.36
N PHE A 45 -4.86 -6.20 -1.52
CA PHE A 45 -3.73 -5.34 -1.89
C PHE A 45 -3.86 -3.94 -1.32
N ALA A 46 -2.77 -3.19 -1.44
CA ALA A 46 -2.68 -1.80 -1.06
C ALA A 46 -2.05 -0.96 -2.18
N CYS A 47 -2.47 0.30 -2.29
CA CYS A 47 -1.89 1.26 -3.23
C CYS A 47 -1.37 2.50 -2.49
N TYR A 48 -0.24 3.04 -2.96
CA TYR A 48 0.28 4.30 -2.49
C TYR A 48 1.01 5.05 -3.59
N LEU A 49 1.09 6.38 -3.46
CA LEU A 49 1.91 7.22 -4.34
C LEU A 49 3.35 7.19 -3.82
N SER A 50 4.26 6.70 -4.64
CA SER A 50 5.68 6.71 -4.33
C SER A 50 6.23 8.13 -4.35
N PRO A 51 7.34 8.41 -3.64
CA PRO A 51 7.99 9.71 -3.72
C PRO A 51 8.48 10.09 -5.12
N ASP A 52 8.64 9.11 -6.00
CA ASP A 52 9.08 9.30 -7.39
C ASP A 52 7.90 9.68 -8.32
N GLY A 53 6.66 9.67 -7.82
CA GLY A 53 5.46 10.02 -8.56
C GLY A 53 4.66 8.84 -9.10
N ASP A 54 5.17 7.61 -9.03
CA ASP A 54 4.46 6.41 -9.51
C ASP A 54 3.41 5.94 -8.50
N VAL A 55 2.32 5.33 -9.01
CA VAL A 55 1.39 4.58 -8.18
C VAL A 55 1.92 3.17 -8.01
N VAL A 56 2.16 2.78 -6.75
CA VAL A 56 2.61 1.44 -6.40
C VAL A 56 1.43 0.66 -5.85
N ALA A 57 1.08 -0.44 -6.50
CA ALA A 57 0.23 -1.48 -5.94
C ALA A 57 1.12 -2.57 -5.31
N LEU A 58 0.75 -3.04 -4.12
CA LEU A 58 1.46 -4.02 -3.31
C LEU A 58 0.48 -5.07 -2.79
N ASP A 59 0.76 -6.35 -3.00
CA ASP A 59 -0.06 -7.45 -2.47
C ASP A 59 0.46 -7.97 -1.10
N ARG A 60 -0.20 -9.00 -0.56
CA ARG A 60 0.22 -9.64 0.70
C ARG A 60 1.55 -10.39 0.62
N GLN A 61 1.95 -10.82 -0.58
CA GLN A 61 3.19 -11.58 -0.81
C GLN A 61 4.40 -10.64 -0.96
N GLY A 62 4.17 -9.33 -1.06
CA GLY A 62 5.23 -8.35 -1.30
C GLY A 62 5.44 -8.05 -2.78
N ILE A 63 4.60 -8.60 -3.66
CA ILE A 63 4.68 -8.37 -5.11
C ILE A 63 4.16 -6.96 -5.39
N THR A 64 4.91 -6.20 -6.17
CA THR A 64 4.53 -4.83 -6.54
C THR A 64 4.40 -4.62 -8.04
N ILE A 65 3.40 -3.82 -8.41
CA ILE A 65 3.24 -3.26 -9.76
C ILE A 65 3.36 -1.74 -9.64
N ARG A 66 4.06 -1.12 -10.59
CA ARG A 66 4.19 0.34 -10.72
C ARG A 66 3.47 0.78 -11.98
N VAL A 67 2.65 1.82 -11.88
CA VAL A 67 1.94 2.48 -12.99
C VAL A 67 2.27 3.96 -12.98
#